data_AF-A0A7C4DAU0-F1
#
_entry.id   AF-A0A7C4DAU0-F1
#
_cell.length_a   1.000
_cell.length_b   1.000
_cell.length_c   1.000
_cell.angle_alpha   90.00
_cell.angle_beta   90.00
_cell.angle_gamma   90.00
#
_symmetry.space_group_name_H-M   'P 1'
#
loop_
_entity.id
_entity.type
_entity.pdbx_description
1 polymer ?
#
loop_
_entity_poly.entity_id
_entity_poly.type
_entity_poly.pdbx_seq_one_letter_code
_entity_poly.pdbx_strand_id
1 'polypeptide(L)'
;MRFGVMNAYVIFAWEKLKFYMFSNELPPLLAIGGARAKALFSILSKVFGASRNNGIEEILVKPFYVLAVLTWIVASLSTAPSEQLLKELIRTGVPKSTVELIFEQLDAKNGYRKNGSLIPAKKLLAVSKVIVSRIAQNLKY
;
A
#
# COMPACT_ATOMS: atom_id res chain seq x y z
N MET A 1 8.97 25.33 3.62
CA MET A 1 7.96 24.58 2.83
C MET A 1 7.39 23.48 3.72
N ARG A 2 6.16 23.62 4.22
CA ARG A 2 5.47 22.51 4.91
C ARG A 2 4.95 21.59 3.82
N PHE A 3 5.66 20.50 3.53
CA PHE A 3 5.04 19.39 2.80
C PHE A 3 3.78 19.04 3.58
N GLY A 4 2.60 19.17 2.96
CA GLY A 4 1.34 18.74 3.57
C GLY A 4 1.55 17.33 4.12
N VAL A 5 1.29 17.15 5.41
CA VAL A 5 1.60 15.91 6.12
C VAL A 5 0.89 14.77 5.39
N MET A 6 1.67 13.92 4.70
CA MET A 6 1.14 12.85 3.87
C MET A 6 0.62 11.74 4.79
N ASN A 7 -0.63 11.85 5.21
CA ASN A 7 -1.30 10.79 5.95
C ASN A 7 -1.75 9.71 4.97
N ALA A 8 -1.64 8.45 5.38
CA ALA A 8 -2.23 7.34 4.64
C ALA A 8 -3.08 6.48 5.56
N TYR A 9 -4.13 5.92 4.99
CA TYR A 9 -5.12 5.13 5.69
C TYR A 9 -5.23 3.79 5.01
N VAL A 10 -5.18 2.72 5.80
CA VAL A 10 -5.50 1.37 5.33
C VAL A 10 -6.83 0.99 5.92
N ILE A 11 -7.82 0.81 5.05
CA ILE A 11 -9.18 0.43 5.45
C ILE A 11 -9.42 -1.00 5.00
N PHE A 12 -9.89 -1.84 5.91
CA PHE A 12 -10.34 -3.19 5.64
C PHE A 12 -11.84 -3.32 5.89
N ALA A 13 -12.58 -3.61 4.82
CA ALA A 13 -14.01 -3.83 4.86
C ALA A 13 -14.43 -4.78 3.73
N TRP A 14 -15.41 -5.65 3.99
CA TRP A 14 -15.97 -6.56 2.98
C TRP A 14 -14.90 -7.39 2.24
N GLU A 15 -13.93 -7.93 3.00
CA GLU A 15 -12.79 -8.69 2.49
C GLU A 15 -11.88 -7.94 1.50
N LYS A 16 -11.96 -6.61 1.48
CA LYS A 16 -11.11 -5.74 0.67
C LYS A 16 -10.29 -4.83 1.55
N LEU A 17 -8.99 -4.84 1.30
CA LEU A 17 -8.05 -3.86 1.81
C LEU A 17 -7.94 -2.72 0.79
N LYS A 18 -8.12 -1.49 1.24
CA LYS A 18 -7.98 -0.28 0.45
C LYS A 18 -6.91 0.61 1.07
N PHE A 19 -6.00 1.10 0.25
CA PHE A 19 -4.96 2.02 0.68
C PHE A 19 -5.27 3.41 0.14
N TYR A 20 -5.42 4.38 1.03
CA TYR A 20 -5.73 5.76 0.73
C TYR A 20 -4.53 6.64 1.05
N MET A 21 -4.27 7.63 0.21
CA MET A 21 -3.32 8.70 0.49
C MET A 21 -4.07 10.02 0.64
N PHE A 22 -3.60 10.86 1.56
CA PHE A 22 -4.14 12.17 1.91
C PHE A 22 -5.50 12.15 2.62
N SER A 23 -6.51 11.48 2.06
CA SER A 23 -7.86 11.39 2.63
C SER A 23 -8.57 10.09 2.21
N ASN A 24 -9.42 9.57 3.10
CA ASN A 24 -10.31 8.43 2.80
C ASN A 24 -11.59 8.85 2.03
N GLU A 25 -11.81 10.15 1.82
CA GLU A 25 -12.87 10.70 0.96
C GLU A 25 -12.50 10.66 -0.53
N LEU A 26 -11.20 10.55 -0.84
CA LEU A 26 -10.71 10.36 -2.20
C LEU A 26 -10.78 8.89 -2.58
N PRO A 27 -10.81 8.55 -3.89
CA PRO A 27 -10.67 7.16 -4.32
C PRO A 27 -9.38 6.54 -3.79
N PRO A 28 -9.40 5.26 -3.39
CA PRO A 28 -8.21 4.59 -2.90
C PRO A 28 -7.14 4.53 -3.98
N LEU A 29 -5.88 4.66 -3.59
CA LEU A 29 -4.75 4.48 -4.49
C LEU A 29 -4.76 3.06 -5.09
N LEU A 30 -4.94 2.07 -4.21
CA LEU A 30 -5.07 0.66 -4.56
C LEU A 30 -6.13 -0.04 -3.72
N ALA A 31 -6.68 -1.12 -4.28
CA ALA A 31 -7.60 -2.00 -3.59
C ALA A 31 -7.23 -3.47 -3.87
N ILE A 32 -7.22 -4.30 -2.83
CA ILE A 32 -6.84 -5.71 -2.87
C ILE A 32 -7.94 -6.50 -2.17
N GLY A 33 -8.39 -7.60 -2.77
CA GLY A 33 -9.43 -8.46 -2.22
C GLY A 33 -8.93 -9.84 -1.78
N GLY A 34 -9.82 -10.58 -1.13
CA GLY A 34 -9.68 -12.01 -0.85
C GLY A 34 -8.71 -12.33 0.29
N ALA A 35 -8.22 -13.58 0.33
CA ALA A 35 -7.35 -14.07 1.40
C ALA A 35 -6.08 -13.23 1.60
N ARG A 36 -5.55 -12.68 0.50
CA ARG A 36 -4.39 -11.78 0.53
C ARG A 36 -4.67 -10.47 1.27
N ALA A 37 -5.87 -9.90 1.10
CA ALA A 37 -6.27 -8.70 1.82
C ALA A 37 -6.31 -8.95 3.34
N LYS A 38 -6.86 -10.09 3.77
CA LYS A 38 -6.87 -10.51 5.19
C LYS A 38 -5.47 -10.66 5.76
N ALA A 39 -4.57 -11.33 5.03
CA ALA A 39 -3.18 -11.52 5.46
C ALA A 39 -2.42 -10.20 5.58
N LEU A 40 -2.57 -9.31 4.59
CA LEU A 40 -2.00 -7.96 4.62
C LEU A 40 -2.50 -7.17 5.82
N PHE A 41 -3.82 -7.16 6.03
CA PHE A 41 -4.44 -6.42 7.12
C PHE A 41 -3.97 -6.94 8.48
N SER A 42 -3.92 -8.26 8.68
CA SER A 42 -3.45 -8.86 9.94
C SER A 42 -2.03 -8.40 10.33
N ILE A 43 -1.11 -8.40 9.37
CA ILE A 43 0.27 -7.92 9.60
C ILE A 43 0.28 -6.42 9.91
N LEU A 44 -0.44 -5.60 9.14
CA LEU A 44 -0.49 -4.16 9.37
C LEU A 44 -1.10 -3.82 10.74
N SER A 45 -2.18 -4.50 11.13
CA SER A 45 -2.83 -4.32 12.43
C SER A 45 -1.89 -4.67 13.57
N LYS A 46 -1.07 -5.71 13.42
CA LYS A 46 -0.05 -6.07 14.40
C LYS A 46 1.06 -5.01 14.51
N VAL A 47 1.48 -4.42 13.39
CA VAL A 47 2.62 -3.47 13.36
C VAL A 47 2.22 -2.05 13.76
N PHE A 48 1.02 -1.60 13.35
CA PHE A 48 0.59 -0.21 13.52
C PHE A 48 -0.58 -0.03 14.49
N GLY A 49 -1.24 -1.12 14.88
CA GLY A 49 -2.53 -1.06 15.58
C GLY A 49 -3.67 -0.76 14.61
N ALA A 50 -4.84 -1.34 14.87
CA ALA A 50 -6.07 -1.04 14.15
C ALA A 50 -7.09 -0.37 15.08
N SER A 51 -7.78 0.63 14.57
CA SER A 51 -8.96 1.21 15.17
C SER A 51 -10.20 0.68 14.46
N ARG A 52 -11.28 0.44 15.20
CA ARG A 52 -12.58 0.08 14.62
C ARG A 52 -13.54 1.26 14.73
N ASN A 53 -14.09 1.69 13.60
CA ASN A 53 -15.09 2.75 13.53
C ASN A 53 -16.28 2.29 12.68
N ASN A 54 -17.49 2.30 13.22
CA ASN A 54 -18.72 1.89 12.52
C ASN A 54 -18.63 0.52 11.81
N GLY A 55 -17.95 -0.46 12.44
CA GLY A 55 -17.76 -1.79 11.88
C GLY A 55 -16.70 -1.89 10.77
N ILE A 56 -16.02 -0.78 10.46
CA ILE A 56 -14.90 -0.72 9.53
C ILE A 56 -13.60 -0.72 10.34
N GLU A 57 -12.63 -1.54 9.93
CA GLU A 57 -11.32 -1.57 10.56
C GLU A 57 -10.35 -0.69 9.77
N GLU A 58 -9.66 0.22 10.46
CA GLU A 58 -8.80 1.23 9.89
C GLU A 58 -7.45 1.28 10.60
N ILE A 59 -6.39 1.52 9.82
CA ILE A 59 -5.03 1.73 10.30
C ILE A 59 -4.54 3.06 9.78
N LEU A 60 -4.12 3.93 10.70
CA LEU A 60 -3.45 5.18 10.36
C LEU A 60 -1.94 4.94 10.20
N VAL A 61 -1.43 5.18 9.00
CA VAL A 61 -0.01 5.05 8.69
C VAL A 61 0.66 6.42 8.86
N LYS A 62 1.69 6.47 9.72
CA LYS A 62 2.47 7.70 9.93
C LYS A 62 3.17 8.12 8.63
N PRO A 63 3.32 9.42 8.36
CA PRO A 63 3.88 9.95 7.11
C PRO A 63 5.21 9.33 6.68
N PHE A 64 6.11 9.11 7.63
CA PHE A 64 7.43 8.51 7.38
C PHE A 64 7.38 7.06 6.87
N TYR A 65 6.27 6.35 7.10
CA TYR A 65 6.12 4.93 6.76
C TYR A 65 5.27 4.68 5.52
N VAL A 66 4.63 5.73 4.97
CA VAL A 66 3.65 5.59 3.90
C VAL A 66 4.22 4.89 2.67
N LEU A 67 5.42 5.28 2.23
CA LEU A 67 6.06 4.70 1.05
C LEU A 67 6.51 3.25 1.28
N ALA A 68 6.99 2.94 2.49
CA ALA A 68 7.36 1.59 2.89
C ALA A 68 6.14 0.66 2.90
N VAL A 69 5.03 1.11 3.53
CA VAL A 69 3.77 0.34 3.57
C VAL A 69 3.21 0.15 2.16
N LEU A 70 3.15 1.21 1.35
CA LEU A 70 2.69 1.14 -0.04
C LEU A 70 3.49 0.11 -0.84
N THR A 71 4.82 0.21 -0.79
CA THR A 71 5.72 -0.68 -1.52
C THR A 71 5.59 -2.12 -1.05
N TRP A 72 5.48 -2.34 0.27
CA TRP A 72 5.27 -3.64 0.86
C TRP A 72 3.94 -4.28 0.42
N ILE A 73 2.85 -3.51 0.41
CA ILE A 73 1.54 -3.97 -0.07
C ILE A 73 1.64 -4.41 -1.54
N VAL A 74 2.28 -3.59 -2.38
CA VAL A 74 2.43 -3.89 -3.81
C VAL A 74 3.32 -5.12 -4.03
N ALA A 75 4.46 -5.22 -3.35
CA ALA A 75 5.33 -6.40 -3.45
C ALA A 75 4.60 -7.70 -3.07
N SER A 76 3.78 -7.63 -2.02
CA SER A 76 2.98 -8.75 -1.51
C SER A 76 1.86 -9.23 -2.45
N LEU A 77 1.66 -8.60 -3.62
CA LEU A 77 0.80 -9.13 -4.67
C LEU A 77 1.45 -10.30 -5.41
N SER A 78 2.77 -10.33 -5.51
CA SER A 78 3.54 -11.39 -6.19
C SER A 78 4.31 -12.30 -5.23
N THR A 79 4.40 -11.94 -3.95
CA THR A 79 5.02 -12.75 -2.90
C THR A 79 4.10 -12.89 -1.69
N ALA A 80 4.39 -13.85 -0.80
CA ALA A 80 3.68 -13.93 0.47
C ALA A 80 3.92 -12.65 1.30
N PRO A 81 2.88 -12.06 1.91
CA PRO A 81 3.05 -10.97 2.87
C PRO A 81 3.99 -11.38 4.02
N SER A 82 5.00 -10.55 4.29
CA SER A 82 6.00 -10.81 5.34
C SER A 82 6.15 -9.60 6.26
N GLU A 83 5.97 -9.81 7.57
CA GLU A 83 6.19 -8.78 8.59
C GLU A 83 7.66 -8.32 8.61
N GLN A 84 8.60 -9.24 8.39
CA GLN A 84 10.03 -8.92 8.33
C GLN A 84 10.33 -7.96 7.19
N LEU A 85 9.77 -8.21 5.99
CA LEU A 85 9.96 -7.31 4.85
C LEU A 85 9.38 -5.92 5.12
N LEU A 86 8.22 -5.84 5.76
CA LEU A 86 7.61 -4.55 6.12
C LEU A 86 8.53 -3.75 7.05
N LYS A 87 9.00 -4.38 8.13
CA LYS A 87 9.91 -3.75 9.10
C LYS A 87 11.21 -3.30 8.43
N GLU A 88 11.74 -4.12 7.52
CA GLU A 88 12.98 -3.80 6.83
C GLU A 88 12.83 -2.61 5.89
N LEU A 89 11.73 -2.53 5.13
CA LEU A 89 11.42 -1.37 4.28
C LEU A 89 11.16 -0.10 5.10
N ILE A 90 10.59 -0.23 6.30
CA ILE A 90 10.43 0.90 7.23
C ILE A 90 11.80 1.39 7.73
N ARG A 91 12.70 0.45 8.04
CA ARG A 91 14.02 0.74 8.61
C ARG A 91 14.99 1.34 7.59
N THR A 92 15.05 0.76 6.40
CA THR A 92 16.00 1.16 5.34
C THR A 92 15.42 2.19 4.39
N GLY A 93 14.10 2.37 4.39
CA GLY A 93 13.39 3.19 3.42
C GLY A 93 13.18 2.46 2.10
N VAL A 94 12.55 3.16 1.16
CA VAL A 94 12.27 2.64 -0.17
C VAL A 94 13.06 3.44 -1.21
N PRO A 95 13.77 2.79 -2.14
CA PRO A 95 14.39 3.49 -3.25
C PRO A 95 13.37 4.33 -4.03
N LYS A 96 13.71 5.59 -4.34
CA LYS A 96 12.84 6.52 -5.06
C LYS A 96 12.27 5.92 -6.35
N SER A 97 13.12 5.23 -7.12
CA SER A 97 12.74 4.62 -8.40
C SER A 97 11.67 3.51 -8.27
N THR A 98 11.56 2.87 -7.11
CA THR A 98 10.49 1.90 -6.82
C THR A 98 9.17 2.61 -6.61
N VAL A 99 9.19 3.75 -5.91
CA VAL A 99 8.01 4.56 -5.63
C VAL A 99 7.50 5.21 -6.91
N GLU A 100 8.39 5.78 -7.70
CA GLU A 100 8.06 6.38 -9.01
C GLU A 100 7.35 5.36 -9.93
N LEU A 101 7.86 4.14 -9.99
CA LEU A 101 7.28 3.07 -10.80
C LEU A 101 5.84 2.70 -10.38
N ILE A 102 5.51 2.80 -9.08
CA ILE A 102 4.13 2.62 -8.60
C ILE A 102 3.25 3.78 -9.10
N PHE A 103 3.71 5.01 -8.94
CA PHE A 103 2.94 6.21 -9.30
C PHE A 103 2.78 6.41 -10.81
N GLU A 104 3.71 5.91 -11.63
CA GLU A 104 3.56 5.87 -13.10
C GLU A 104 2.35 5.06 -13.57
N GLN A 105 1.82 4.17 -12.73
CA GLN A 105 0.64 3.37 -13.06
C GLN A 105 -0.69 4.07 -12.81
N LEU A 106 -0.67 5.26 -12.21
CA LEU A 106 -1.86 6.07 -11.99
C LEU A 106 -2.61 6.28 -13.31
N ASP A 107 -3.89 5.91 -13.32
CA ASP A 107 -4.74 6.07 -14.49
C ASP A 107 -5.59 7.34 -14.36
N ALA A 108 -4.99 8.49 -14.66
CA ALA A 108 -5.70 9.77 -14.64
C ALA A 108 -6.75 9.90 -15.76
N LYS A 109 -6.67 9.07 -16.82
CA LYS A 109 -7.54 9.15 -18.00
C LYS A 109 -9.01 8.83 -17.70
N ASN A 110 -9.29 8.15 -16.59
CA ASN A 110 -10.65 7.73 -16.22
C ASN A 110 -11.30 8.61 -15.15
N GLY A 111 -10.66 9.73 -14.76
CA GLY A 111 -11.11 10.58 -13.67
C GLY A 111 -11.19 9.85 -12.32
N TYR A 112 -11.62 10.56 -11.28
CA TYR A 112 -11.89 9.97 -9.97
C TYR A 112 -13.17 9.13 -10.04
N ARG A 113 -13.07 7.88 -10.49
CA ARG A 113 -14.20 6.94 -10.39
C ARG A 113 -14.50 6.74 -8.90
N LYS A 114 -15.71 7.12 -8.48
CA LYS A 114 -16.19 7.13 -7.08
C LYS A 114 -15.92 5.83 -6.30
N ASN A 115 -15.79 4.69 -7.00
CA ASN A 115 -15.54 3.37 -6.43
C ASN A 115 -14.32 2.61 -7.04
N GLY A 116 -13.55 3.24 -7.92
CA GLY A 116 -12.40 2.62 -8.59
C GLY A 116 -11.08 2.96 -7.89
N SER A 117 -10.14 2.02 -7.82
CA SER A 117 -8.78 2.35 -7.40
C SER A 117 -8.07 3.17 -8.48
N LEU A 118 -7.24 4.13 -8.07
CA LEU A 118 -6.47 4.98 -8.99
C LEU A 118 -5.46 4.17 -9.81
N ILE A 119 -4.96 3.07 -9.24
CA ILE A 119 -4.14 2.10 -9.95
C ILE A 119 -4.98 0.85 -10.22
N PRO A 120 -5.20 0.48 -11.49
CA PRO A 120 -5.89 -0.77 -11.84
C PRO A 120 -5.15 -2.00 -11.35
N ALA A 121 -5.89 -3.02 -10.89
CA ALA A 121 -5.32 -4.27 -10.35
C ALA A 121 -4.34 -4.97 -11.33
N LYS A 122 -4.63 -4.95 -12.64
CA LYS A 122 -3.75 -5.52 -13.66
C LYS A 122 -2.38 -4.82 -13.71
N LYS A 123 -2.36 -3.48 -13.62
CA LYS A 123 -1.11 -2.69 -13.60
C LYS A 123 -0.35 -2.91 -12.29
N LEU A 124 -1.06 -2.96 -11.16
CA LEU A 124 -0.48 -3.27 -9.84
C LEU A 124 0.25 -4.61 -9.84
N LEU A 125 -0.34 -5.65 -10.44
CA LEU A 125 0.29 -6.97 -10.50
C LEU A 125 1.55 -6.99 -11.37
N ALA A 126 1.55 -6.28 -12.51
CA ALA A 126 2.73 -6.16 -13.36
C ALA A 126 3.88 -5.46 -12.63
N VAL A 127 3.57 -4.33 -11.97
CA VAL A 127 4.53 -3.57 -11.15
C VAL A 127 5.06 -4.38 -9.99
N SER A 128 4.20 -5.14 -9.30
CA SER A 128 4.59 -5.99 -8.18
C SER A 128 5.74 -6.93 -8.50
N LYS A 129 5.70 -7.59 -9.68
CA LYS A 129 6.75 -8.50 -10.13
C LYS A 129 8.11 -7.79 -10.26
N VAL A 130 8.11 -6.57 -10.80
CA VAL A 130 9.32 -5.76 -10.96
C VAL A 130 9.86 -5.31 -9.59
N ILE A 131 8.99 -4.85 -8.70
CA ILE A 131 9.36 -4.41 -7.35
C ILE A 131 10.00 -5.54 -6.57
N VAL A 132 9.43 -6.74 -6.60
CA VAL A 132 9.99 -7.92 -5.90
C VAL A 132 11.42 -8.21 -6.38
N SER A 133 11.66 -8.17 -7.70
CA SER A 133 12.99 -8.36 -8.25
C SER A 133 13.99 -7.30 -7.74
N ARG A 134 13.59 -6.03 -7.68
CA ARG A 134 14.43 -4.94 -7.16
C ARG A 134 14.70 -5.04 -5.66
N ILE A 135 13.68 -5.37 -4.87
CA ILE A 135 13.82 -5.58 -3.42
C ILE A 135 14.82 -6.73 -3.17
N ALA A 136 14.70 -7.84 -3.91
CA ALA A 136 15.61 -8.97 -3.77
C ALA A 136 17.06 -8.63 -4.12
N GLN A 137 17.30 -7.67 -5.01
CA GLN A 137 18.66 -7.17 -5.32
C GLN A 137 19.21 -6.27 -4.21
N ASN A 138 18.37 -5.40 -3.64
CA ASN A 138 18.79 -4.43 -2.62
C ASN A 138 18.98 -5.04 -1.23
N LEU A 139 18.32 -6.16 -0.92
CA LEU A 139 18.46 -6.86 0.37
C LEU A 139 19.58 -7.92 0.40
N LYS A 140 20.32 -8.10 -0.70
CA LYS A 140 21.41 -9.09 -0.83
C LYS A 140 22.81 -8.53 -0.57
N TYR A 141 22.90 -7.32 -0.03
CA TYR A 141 24.15 -6.63 0.35
C TYR A 141 24.02 -6.08 1.77
#